data_AF-K2CTA2-F1
#
_entry.id   AF-K2CTA2-F1
#
_cell.length_a   1.000
_cell.length_b   1.000
_cell.length_c   1.000
_cell.angle_alpha   90.00
_cell.angle_beta   90.00
_cell.angle_gamma   90.00
#
_symmetry.space_group_name_H-M   'P 1'
#
loop_
_entity.id
_entity.type
_entity.pdbx_description
1 polymer ?
#
loop_
_entity_poly.entity_id
_entity_poly.type
_entity_poly.pdbx_seq_one_letter_code
_entity_poly.pdbx_strand_id
1 'polypeptide(L)'
;RAGYKVESLDHVIIFGDVNPGAEIVSAGNIIVWGKLKGSAIAGAEGNMKAIICAMELKPTQLRIGDKVFPPQQKKGKTFPEVAYIENDDCKIELWNKEKGR
;
A
#
# COMPACT_ATOMS: atom_id res chain seq x y z
N ARG A 1 13.55 1.98 -11.86
CA ARG A 1 14.71 2.74 -11.33
C ARG A 1 14.86 2.36 -9.87
N ALA A 2 16.02 1.89 -9.43
CA ALA A 2 16.28 1.57 -8.03
C ALA A 2 16.67 2.85 -7.26
N GLY A 3 16.21 3.02 -6.02
CA GLY A 3 16.56 4.15 -5.15
C GLY A 3 15.70 5.42 -5.28
N TYR A 4 14.46 5.31 -5.76
CA TYR A 4 13.57 6.49 -5.88
C TYR A 4 12.69 6.64 -4.63
N LYS A 5 12.71 7.82 -4.01
CA LYS A 5 11.88 8.19 -2.86
C LYS A 5 10.88 9.26 -3.27
N VAL A 6 9.61 9.06 -2.94
CA VAL A 6 8.54 10.05 -3.08
C VAL A 6 8.03 10.39 -1.69
N GLU A 7 8.01 11.67 -1.33
CA GLU A 7 7.46 12.15 -0.06
C GLU A 7 6.40 13.21 -0.32
N SER A 8 5.28 13.14 0.39
CA SER A 8 4.19 14.12 0.29
C SER A 8 3.43 14.24 1.61
N LEU A 9 2.98 15.46 1.95
CA LEU A 9 2.04 15.69 3.06
C LEU A 9 0.58 15.42 2.67
N ASP A 10 0.32 15.25 1.38
CA ASP A 10 -0.99 14.93 0.82
C ASP A 10 -1.02 13.48 0.31
N HIS A 11 -2.15 13.08 -0.28
CA HIS A 11 -2.30 11.80 -0.96
C HIS A 11 -1.32 11.66 -2.15
N VAL A 12 -0.86 10.44 -2.40
CA VAL A 12 0.03 10.10 -3.52
C VAL A 12 -0.66 9.10 -4.44
N ILE A 13 -0.68 9.41 -5.74
CA ILE A 13 -1.15 8.51 -6.79
C ILE A 13 0.01 8.21 -7.72
N ILE A 14 0.36 6.93 -7.86
CA ILE A 14 1.40 6.45 -8.77
C ILE A 14 0.74 5.74 -9.95
N PHE A 15 0.99 6.23 -11.16
CA PHE A 15 0.64 5.51 -12.39
C PHE A 15 1.82 4.64 -12.82
N GLY A 16 1.74 3.35 -12.50
CA GLY A 16 2.79 2.37 -12.81
C GLY A 16 3.28 1.58 -11.60
N ASP A 17 4.42 0.90 -11.78
CA ASP A 17 4.97 -0.01 -10.80
C ASP A 17 5.94 0.67 -9.84
N VAL A 18 5.84 0.30 -8.56
CA VAL A 18 6.78 0.67 -7.51
C VAL A 18 7.69 -0.53 -7.30
N ASN A 19 8.92 -0.44 -7.80
CA ASN A 19 9.84 -1.57 -7.81
C ASN A 19 10.59 -1.71 -6.46
N PRO A 20 11.21 -2.89 -6.18
CA PRO A 20 12.06 -3.04 -5.01
C PRO A 20 13.12 -1.94 -4.92
N GLY A 21 13.35 -1.43 -3.71
CA GLY A 21 14.26 -0.31 -3.46
C GLY A 21 13.69 1.08 -3.79
N ALA A 22 12.43 1.17 -4.21
CA ALA A 22 11.68 2.43 -4.20
C ALA A 22 10.87 2.56 -2.91
N GLU A 23 10.68 3.79 -2.43
CA GLU A 23 9.94 4.10 -1.22
C GLU A 23 8.95 5.24 -1.48
N ILE A 24 7.72 5.08 -1.02
CA ILE A 24 6.67 6.10 -1.05
C ILE A 24 6.28 6.42 0.38
N VAL A 25 6.36 7.69 0.75
CA VAL A 25 5.94 8.21 2.04
C VAL A 25 4.86 9.27 1.80
N SER A 26 3.71 9.10 2.45
CA SER A 26 2.59 10.04 2.38
C SER A 26 1.99 10.22 3.76
N ALA A 27 1.68 11.46 4.16
CA ALA A 27 0.84 11.71 5.33
C ALA A 27 -0.65 11.40 5.07
N GLY A 28 -1.03 11.29 3.79
CA GLY A 28 -2.36 10.88 3.33
C GLY A 28 -2.41 9.41 2.89
N ASN A 29 -3.15 9.19 1.79
CA ASN A 29 -3.42 7.88 1.20
C ASN A 29 -2.42 7.60 0.09
N ILE A 30 -2.13 6.34 -0.18
CA ILE A 30 -1.30 5.94 -1.32
C ILE A 30 -2.13 5.06 -2.26
N ILE A 31 -2.18 5.44 -3.54
CA ILE A 31 -2.81 4.62 -4.59
C ILE A 31 -1.74 4.32 -5.63
N VAL A 32 -1.44 3.04 -5.83
CA VAL A 32 -0.54 2.55 -6.87
C VAL A 32 -1.37 1.89 -7.96
N TRP A 33 -1.54 2.57 -9.08
CA TRP A 33 -2.17 2.01 -10.27
C TRP A 33 -1.20 1.09 -11.04
N GLY A 34 -0.79 0.01 -10.38
CA GLY A 34 0.25 -0.93 -10.81
C GLY A 34 0.66 -1.89 -9.69
N LYS A 35 1.87 -2.46 -9.80
CA LYS A 35 2.44 -3.40 -8.83
C LYS A 35 3.23 -2.65 -7.75
N LEU A 36 2.87 -2.84 -6.49
CA LEU A 36 3.64 -2.35 -5.35
C LEU A 36 4.59 -3.44 -4.86
N LYS A 37 5.87 -3.38 -5.27
CA LYS A 37 6.95 -4.29 -4.86
C LYS A 37 8.00 -3.62 -3.96
N GLY A 38 8.02 -2.29 -3.90
CA GLY A 38 8.85 -1.51 -2.98
C GLY A 38 8.18 -1.29 -1.63
N SER A 39 8.56 -0.21 -0.96
CA SER A 39 8.02 0.18 0.34
C SER A 39 6.97 1.29 0.21
N ALA A 40 5.90 1.20 0.99
CA ALA A 40 4.90 2.26 1.07
C ALA A 40 4.52 2.55 2.53
N ILE A 41 4.54 3.83 2.88
CA ILE A 41 4.23 4.38 4.19
C ILE A 41 3.13 5.43 4.00
N ALA A 42 1.88 5.07 4.31
CA ALA A 42 0.77 6.01 4.32
C ALA A 42 0.50 6.51 5.75
N GLY A 43 -0.23 7.61 5.87
CA GLY A 43 -0.53 8.18 7.17
C GLY A 43 0.70 8.56 8.00
N ALA A 44 1.82 8.90 7.36
CA ALA A 44 3.12 9.12 8.02
C ALA A 44 3.08 10.11 9.20
N GLU A 45 2.16 11.08 9.18
CA GLU A 45 1.92 12.06 10.25
C GLU A 45 0.86 11.60 11.26
N GLY A 46 0.70 10.28 11.45
CA GLY A 46 -0.21 9.70 12.45
C GLY A 46 -1.66 9.48 11.97
N ASN A 47 -1.92 9.57 10.67
CA ASN A 47 -3.26 9.27 10.13
C ASN A 47 -3.49 7.76 10.01
N MET A 48 -4.03 7.15 11.06
CA MET A 48 -4.37 5.72 11.12
C MET A 48 -5.52 5.31 10.20
N LYS A 49 -6.27 6.27 9.64
CA LYS A 49 -7.36 6.01 8.69
C LYS A 49 -6.88 6.03 7.24
N ALA A 50 -5.59 6.26 7.01
CA ALA A 50 -5.04 6.21 5.67
C ALA A 50 -5.13 4.80 5.07
N ILE A 51 -5.19 4.73 3.75
CA ILE A 51 -5.24 3.47 3.00
C ILE A 51 -4.10 3.39 2.00
N ILE A 52 -3.71 2.15 1.67
CA ILE A 52 -2.78 1.84 0.58
C ILE A 52 -3.44 0.88 -0.39
N CYS A 53 -3.68 1.31 -1.62
CA CYS A 53 -4.27 0.48 -2.67
C CYS A 53 -3.24 0.16 -3.76
N ALA A 54 -3.25 -1.07 -4.27
CA ALA A 54 -2.49 -1.41 -5.46
C ALA A 54 -3.22 -2.44 -6.34
N MET A 55 -2.87 -2.51 -7.63
CA MET A 55 -3.36 -3.61 -8.50
C MET A 55 -2.75 -4.95 -8.10
N GLU A 56 -1.57 -4.92 -7.46
CA GLU A 56 -0.90 -6.07 -6.86
C GLU A 56 -0.07 -5.58 -5.66
N LEU A 57 -0.42 -6.03 -4.45
CA LEU A 57 0.35 -5.77 -3.23
C LEU A 57 1.37 -6.89 -2.98
N LYS A 58 2.63 -6.66 -3.35
CA LYS A 58 3.79 -7.48 -2.93
C LYS A 58 4.91 -6.62 -2.34
N PRO A 59 4.60 -5.74 -1.38
CA PRO A 59 5.56 -4.75 -0.89
C PRO A 59 6.71 -5.43 -0.14
N THR A 60 7.89 -4.84 -0.22
CA THR A 60 9.00 -5.16 0.70
C THR A 60 8.66 -4.73 2.12
N GLN A 61 7.95 -3.60 2.26
CA GLN A 61 7.44 -3.10 3.53
C GLN A 61 6.16 -2.29 3.30
N LEU A 62 5.20 -2.43 4.20
CA LEU A 62 3.93 -1.71 4.15
C LEU A 62 3.62 -1.18 5.54
N ARG A 63 3.35 0.12 5.66
CA ARG A 63 3.07 0.79 6.93
C ARG A 63 1.93 1.80 6.77
N ILE A 64 1.05 1.85 7.76
CA ILE A 64 0.01 2.88 7.87
C ILE A 64 0.12 3.49 9.26
N GLY A 65 0.42 4.79 9.34
CA GLY A 65 0.78 5.45 10.60
C GLY A 65 1.97 4.75 11.26
N ASP A 66 1.77 4.27 12.48
CA ASP A 66 2.76 3.53 13.27
C ASP A 66 2.67 2.00 13.11
N LYS A 67 1.64 1.48 12.42
CA LYS A 67 1.44 0.03 12.25
C LYS A 67 2.13 -0.49 10.99
N VAL A 68 3.02 -1.46 11.20
CA VAL A 68 3.70 -2.19 10.14
C VAL A 68 2.92 -3.47 9.83
N PHE A 69 2.60 -3.68 8.56
CA PHE A 69 1.90 -4.87 8.10
C PHE A 69 2.85 -6.06 8.06
N PRO A 70 2.35 -7.27 8.38
CA PRO A 70 3.16 -8.48 8.27
C PRO A 70 3.56 -8.75 6.80
N PRO A 71 4.72 -9.38 6.57
CA PRO A 71 5.18 -9.73 5.22
C PRO A 71 4.12 -10.52 4.43
N GLN A 72 3.87 -10.10 3.19
CA GLN A 72 2.87 -10.73 2.32
C GLN A 72 3.53 -11.80 1.45
N GLN A 73 3.31 -13.08 1.76
CA GLN A 73 3.73 -14.20 0.90
C GLN A 73 2.53 -14.76 0.11
N LYS A 74 2.12 -14.06 -0.94
CA LYS A 74 1.00 -14.52 -1.79
C LYS A 74 1.51 -15.30 -3.00
N LYS A 75 1.00 -16.52 -3.20
CA LYS A 75 1.15 -17.32 -4.42
C LYS A 75 -0.17 -17.31 -5.19
N GLY A 76 -0.13 -17.12 -6.52
CA GLY A 76 -1.31 -17.18 -7.39
C GLY A 76 -1.66 -15.85 -8.07
N LYS A 77 -2.89 -15.78 -8.62
CA LYS A 77 -3.41 -14.60 -9.32
C LYS A 77 -3.49 -13.40 -8.38
N THR A 78 -3.11 -12.24 -8.89
CA THR A 78 -3.13 -10.97 -8.17
C THR A 78 -4.35 -10.17 -8.60
N PHE A 79 -5.09 -9.72 -7.61
CA PHE A 79 -6.25 -8.86 -7.79
C PHE A 79 -5.95 -7.52 -7.12
N PRO A 80 -6.64 -6.45 -7.52
CA PRO A 80 -6.53 -5.17 -6.82
C PRO A 80 -6.90 -5.33 -5.35
N GLU A 81 -6.05 -4.79 -4.48
CA GLU A 81 -6.14 -4.95 -3.03
C GLU A 81 -6.01 -3.59 -2.33
N VAL A 82 -6.65 -3.49 -1.16
CA VAL A 82 -6.58 -2.34 -0.26
C VAL A 82 -6.07 -2.80 1.10
N ALA A 83 -5.05 -2.11 1.61
CA ALA A 83 -4.56 -2.23 2.97
C ALA A 83 -5.05 -1.05 3.81
N TYR A 84 -5.56 -1.35 5.01
CA TYR A 84 -6.10 -0.37 5.94
C TYR A 84 -6.03 -0.91 7.37
N ILE A 85 -6.29 -0.05 8.35
CA ILE A 85 -6.34 -0.42 9.76
C ILE A 85 -7.80 -0.38 10.22
N GLU A 86 -8.24 -1.44 10.88
CA GLU A 86 -9.57 -1.56 11.47
C GLU A 86 -9.44 -2.19 12.85
N ASN A 87 -10.00 -1.55 13.88
CA ASN A 87 -9.90 -2.02 15.27
C ASN A 87 -8.46 -2.31 15.72
N ASP A 88 -7.51 -1.47 15.30
CA ASP A 88 -6.07 -1.61 15.58
C ASP A 88 -5.37 -2.80 14.86
N ASP A 89 -6.12 -3.56 14.06
CA ASP A 89 -5.63 -4.65 13.23
C ASP A 89 -5.27 -4.19 11.81
N CYS A 90 -4.15 -4.69 11.29
CA CYS A 90 -3.77 -4.54 9.89
C CYS A 90 -4.60 -5.47 9.00
N LYS A 91 -5.44 -4.92 8.12
CA LYS A 91 -6.30 -5.68 7.19
C LYS A 91 -5.90 -5.43 5.74
N ILE A 92 -5.93 -6.49 4.93
CA ILE A 92 -5.78 -6.41 3.48
C ILE A 92 -6.95 -7.15 2.85
N GLU A 93 -7.72 -6.46 2.02
CA GLU A 93 -8.88 -7.01 1.31
C GLU A 93 -8.79 -6.75 -0.19
N LEU A 94 -9.59 -7.46 -0.99
CA LEU A 94 -9.78 -7.15 -2.41
C LEU A 94 -10.53 -5.82 -2.55
N TRP A 95 -10.11 -4.98 -3.50
CA TRP A 95 -10.75 -3.69 -3.78
C TRP A 95 -12.23 -3.87 -4.11
N ASN A 96 -12.58 -4.93 -4.84
CA ASN A 96 -13.97 -5.22 -5.16
C ASN A 96 -14.57 -6.28 -4.22
N LYS A 97 -15.43 -5.83 -3.31
CA LYS A 97 -16.26 -6.67 -2.44
C LYS A 97 -17.61 -7.05 -3.09
N GLU A 98 -17.76 -6.90 -4.41
CA GLU A 98 -18.90 -7.48 -5.10
C GLU A 98 -18.72 -8.99 -5.24
N LYS A 99 -19.39 -9.70 -4.32
CA LYS A 99 -19.82 -11.10 -4.37
C LYS A 99 -19.27 -11.86 -5.58
N GLY A 100 -18.31 -12.75 -5.32
CA GLY A 100 -18.10 -13.89 -6.19
C GLY A 100 -19.44 -14.59 -6.43
N ARG A 101 -20.00 -14.36 -7.61
CA ARG A 101 -20.89 -15.29 -8.29
C ARG A 101 -20.00 -16.29 -9.02
#